data_AF-A0A8D9B6A3-F1
#
_entry.id   AF-A0A8D9B6A3-F1
#
_cell.length_a   1.000
_cell.length_b   1.000
_cell.length_c   1.000
_cell.angle_alpha   90.00
_cell.angle_beta   90.00
_cell.angle_gamma   90.00
#
_symmetry.space_group_name_H-M   'P 1'
#
loop_
_entity.id
_entity.type
_entity.pdbx_description
1 polymer ?
#
loop_
_entity_poly.entity_id
_entity_poly.type
_entity_poly.pdbx_seq_one_letter_code
_entity_poly.pdbx_strand_id
1 'polypeptide(L)'
;MRQLKAWETIAQKLWDRGFPMPDCPSMREAAKRAKSKWDNLMRKQNEYKRNQRATGSATRPEPKYYNEMLEATSAFHNVNPVVSLDTLDTATSSTQNVSGNPVLPEDSLDTDAVSSGQAASLSVPSPSTSGPQSSTGRFKKPKKLSRMEEQAKLTMESISVQKKTNEMIEALIASREEDRRQRETINQDMKTHREKMAKLLESLLNQKKSKKRCRSPCSDSD
;
A
#
# COMPACT_ATOMS: atom_id res chain seq x y z
N MET A 1 -11.45 -13.67 -22.49
CA MET A 1 -11.08 -13.14 -23.83
C MET A 1 -10.98 -11.62 -23.93
N ARG A 2 -11.79 -10.81 -23.22
CA ARG A 2 -11.78 -9.33 -23.38
C ARG A 2 -10.43 -8.65 -23.07
N GLN A 3 -9.70 -9.14 -22.06
CA GLN A 3 -8.41 -8.56 -21.67
C GLN A 3 -7.33 -8.74 -22.74
N LEU A 4 -7.33 -9.84 -23.50
CA LEU A 4 -6.31 -10.08 -24.53
C LEU A 4 -6.42 -9.10 -25.69
N LYS A 5 -7.65 -8.75 -26.11
CA LYS A 5 -7.91 -7.74 -27.15
C LYS A 5 -7.40 -6.34 -26.76
N ALA A 6 -7.51 -5.98 -25.48
CA ALA A 6 -6.96 -4.72 -24.99
C ALA A 6 -5.42 -4.71 -25.11
N TRP A 7 -4.77 -5.82 -24.76
CA TRP A 7 -3.32 -5.96 -24.91
C TRP A 7 -2.86 -6.02 -26.38
N GLU A 8 -3.66 -6.58 -27.28
CA GLU A 8 -3.42 -6.50 -28.74
C GLU A 8 -3.48 -5.06 -29.24
N THR A 9 -4.46 -4.28 -28.75
CA THR A 9 -4.56 -2.84 -29.09
C THR A 9 -3.38 -2.04 -28.55
N ILE A 10 -2.95 -2.33 -27.32
CA ILE A 10 -1.78 -1.69 -26.71
C ILE A 10 -0.51 -2.06 -27.49
N ALA A 11 -0.36 -3.33 -27.84
CA ALA A 11 0.73 -3.81 -28.68
C ALA A 11 0.78 -3.07 -30.03
N GLN A 12 -0.37 -2.77 -30.63
CA GLN A 12 -0.45 -2.06 -31.91
C GLN A 12 0.02 -0.63 -31.75
N LYS A 13 -0.50 0.06 -30.73
CA LYS A 13 -0.10 1.44 -30.42
C LYS A 13 1.39 1.56 -30.09
N LEU A 14 1.98 0.55 -29.45
CA LEU A 14 3.41 0.52 -29.19
C LEU A 14 4.21 0.41 -30.50
N TRP A 15 3.77 -0.45 -31.41
CA TRP A 15 4.36 -0.60 -32.74
C TRP A 15 4.30 0.71 -33.53
N ASP A 16 3.12 1.34 -33.58
CA ASP A 16 2.89 2.58 -34.33
C ASP A 16 3.73 3.75 -33.78
N ARG A 17 4.09 3.72 -32.50
CA ARG A 17 4.97 4.71 -31.85
C ARG A 17 6.46 4.41 -32.00
N GLY A 18 6.83 3.43 -32.81
CA GLY A 18 8.23 3.10 -33.07
C GLY A 18 8.88 2.27 -31.96
N PHE A 19 8.10 1.54 -31.16
CA PHE A 19 8.62 0.54 -30.22
C PHE A 19 8.37 -0.87 -30.81
N PRO A 20 9.20 -1.32 -31.76
CA PRO A 20 9.06 -2.65 -32.34
C PRO A 20 9.29 -3.68 -31.24
N MET A 21 8.38 -4.64 -31.12
CA MET A 21 8.58 -5.81 -30.27
C MET A 21 9.41 -6.83 -31.04
N PRO A 22 10.65 -7.12 -30.61
CA PRO A 22 11.49 -8.09 -31.31
C PRO A 22 10.85 -9.48 -31.27
N ASP A 23 10.97 -10.23 -32.36
CA ASP A 23 10.67 -11.66 -32.47
C ASP A 23 9.25 -12.09 -32.09
N CYS A 24 8.23 -11.37 -32.57
CA CYS A 24 6.82 -11.76 -32.42
C CYS A 24 6.20 -12.07 -33.80
N PRO A 25 6.01 -13.35 -34.17
CA PRO A 25 5.37 -13.73 -35.44
C PRO A 25 3.88 -13.37 -35.50
N SER A 26 3.23 -13.12 -34.36
CA SER A 26 1.82 -12.71 -34.33
C SER A 26 1.53 -11.59 -33.32
N MET A 27 0.49 -10.82 -33.62
CA MET A 27 0.05 -9.73 -32.76
C MET A 27 -0.43 -10.20 -31.38
N ARG A 28 -0.96 -11.42 -31.34
CA ARG A 28 -1.40 -12.08 -30.12
C ARG A 28 -0.24 -12.42 -29.19
N GLU A 29 0.91 -12.78 -29.76
CA GLU A 29 2.14 -13.03 -28.99
C GLU A 29 2.77 -11.72 -28.49
N ALA A 30 2.75 -10.69 -29.33
CA ALA A 30 3.15 -9.34 -28.95
C ALA A 30 2.32 -8.84 -27.74
N ALA A 31 1.00 -9.05 -27.77
CA ALA A 31 0.11 -8.76 -26.65
C ALA A 31 0.46 -9.53 -25.37
N LYS A 32 0.78 -10.83 -25.48
CA LYS A 32 1.21 -11.65 -24.34
C LYS A 32 2.52 -11.16 -23.74
N ARG A 33 3.50 -10.77 -24.58
CA ARG A 33 4.78 -10.22 -24.11
C ARG A 33 4.60 -8.86 -23.44
N ALA A 34 3.80 -7.98 -24.03
CA ALA A 34 3.45 -6.69 -23.43
C ALA A 34 2.81 -6.88 -22.05
N LYS A 35 1.82 -7.79 -21.95
CA LYS A 35 1.18 -8.14 -20.68
C LYS A 35 2.18 -8.72 -19.67
N SER A 36 3.01 -9.68 -20.07
CA SER A 36 4.00 -10.30 -19.19
C SER A 36 5.02 -9.27 -18.68
N LYS A 37 5.44 -8.33 -19.55
CA LYS A 37 6.33 -7.23 -19.17
C LYS A 37 5.66 -6.31 -18.17
N TRP A 38 4.41 -5.94 -18.39
CA TRP A 38 3.60 -5.16 -17.45
C TRP A 38 3.47 -5.87 -16.09
N ASP A 39 3.09 -7.14 -16.08
CA ASP A 39 2.94 -7.93 -14.86
C ASP A 39 4.25 -8.00 -14.07
N ASN A 40 5.39 -8.15 -14.77
CA ASN A 40 6.72 -8.13 -14.15
C ASN A 40 7.08 -6.75 -13.58
N LEU A 41 6.72 -5.67 -14.27
CA LEU A 41 6.93 -4.30 -13.76
C LEU A 41 6.08 -4.04 -12.52
N MET A 42 4.80 -4.42 -12.54
CA MET A 42 3.90 -4.33 -11.39
C MET A 42 4.41 -5.15 -10.20
N ARG A 43 4.89 -6.38 -10.45
CA ARG A 43 5.48 -7.23 -9.39
C ARG A 43 6.68 -6.55 -8.75
N LYS A 44 7.62 -6.03 -9.54
CA LYS A 44 8.80 -5.30 -9.02
C LYS A 44 8.41 -4.05 -8.24
N GLN A 45 7.41 -3.31 -8.72
CA GLN A 45 6.92 -2.12 -8.03
C GLN A 45 6.29 -2.47 -6.68
N ASN A 46 5.47 -3.51 -6.63
CA ASN A 46 4.84 -3.98 -5.39
C ASN A 46 5.85 -4.59 -4.42
N GLU A 47 6.84 -5.33 -4.92
CA GLU A 47 7.94 -5.85 -4.12
C GLU A 47 8.75 -4.71 -3.51
N TYR A 48 9.07 -3.68 -4.30
CA TYR A 48 9.73 -2.48 -3.79
C TYR A 48 8.89 -1.80 -2.70
N LYS A 49 7.59 -1.56 -2.92
CA LYS A 49 6.69 -1.00 -1.90
C LYS A 49 6.64 -1.85 -0.63
N ARG A 50 6.62 -3.18 -0.76
CA ARG A 50 6.62 -4.11 0.38
C ARG A 50 7.94 -4.02 1.15
N ASN A 51 9.08 -4.00 0.47
CA ASN A 51 10.39 -3.90 1.10
C ASN A 51 10.59 -2.55 1.79
N GLN A 52 10.11 -1.46 1.17
CA GLN A 52 10.11 -0.12 1.78
C GLN A 52 9.33 -0.10 3.11
N ARG A 53 8.18 -0.80 3.18
CA ARG A 53 7.40 -0.93 4.42
C ARG A 53 8.09 -1.82 5.46
N ALA A 54 8.76 -2.89 5.03
CA ALA A 54 9.33 -3.88 5.94
C ALA A 54 10.70 -3.49 6.51
N THR A 55 11.54 -2.81 5.73
CA THR A 55 12.97 -2.63 6.04
C THR A 55 13.42 -1.17 5.95
N GLY A 56 12.49 -0.24 5.66
CA GLY A 56 12.78 1.17 5.42
C GLY A 56 13.46 1.43 4.06
N SER A 57 13.62 2.70 3.71
CA SER A 57 14.02 3.13 2.38
C SER A 57 15.49 2.89 2.00
N ALA A 58 16.29 2.38 2.93
CA ALA A 58 17.75 2.34 2.81
C ALA A 58 18.30 1.07 2.16
N THR A 59 17.53 -0.02 2.05
CA THR A 59 18.08 -1.34 1.72
C THR A 59 17.98 -1.75 0.26
N ARG A 60 17.08 -1.16 -0.55
CA ARG A 60 16.97 -1.47 -1.97
C ARG A 60 16.84 -0.22 -2.85
N PRO A 61 17.58 -0.15 -3.96
CA PRO A 61 17.48 0.96 -4.90
C PRO A 61 16.09 1.01 -5.53
N GLU A 62 15.64 2.22 -5.84
CA GLU A 62 14.38 2.46 -6.53
C GLU A 62 14.39 1.82 -7.93
N PRO A 63 13.32 1.10 -8.34
CA PRO A 63 13.22 0.55 -9.68
C PRO A 63 13.30 1.67 -10.73
N LYS A 64 14.00 1.40 -11.84
CA LYS A 64 14.32 2.38 -12.89
C LYS A 64 13.14 3.21 -13.42
N TYR A 65 11.94 2.64 -13.44
CA TYR A 65 10.72 3.30 -13.95
C TYR A 65 9.64 3.42 -12.87
N TYR A 66 10.05 3.51 -11.60
CA TYR A 66 9.12 3.48 -10.47
C TYR A 66 8.17 4.67 -10.45
N ASN A 67 8.67 5.88 -10.74
CA ASN A 67 7.88 7.10 -10.74
C ASN A 67 6.88 7.15 -11.90
N GLU A 68 7.32 6.77 -13.10
CA GLU A 68 6.46 6.69 -14.29
C GLU A 68 5.37 5.62 -14.12
N MET A 69 5.73 4.48 -13.51
CA MET A 69 4.76 3.45 -13.13
C MET A 69 3.79 3.96 -12.05
N LEU A 70 4.27 4.71 -11.06
CA LEU A 70 3.44 5.24 -10.00
C LEU A 70 2.44 6.27 -10.56
N GLU A 71 2.86 7.14 -11.46
CA GLU A 71 2.00 8.09 -12.16
C GLU A 71 0.96 7.37 -13.03
N ALA A 72 1.38 6.36 -13.80
CA ALA A 72 0.46 5.59 -14.63
C ALA A 72 -0.54 4.76 -13.82
N THR A 73 -0.21 4.36 -12.58
CA THR A 73 -1.08 3.51 -11.75
C THR A 73 -1.85 4.28 -10.68
N SER A 74 -1.41 5.47 -10.27
CA SER A 74 -2.07 6.30 -9.25
C SER A 74 -3.42 6.84 -9.72
N ALA A 75 -3.61 7.00 -11.03
CA ALA A 75 -4.85 7.45 -11.63
C ALA A 75 -5.99 6.41 -11.59
N PHE A 76 -5.71 5.15 -11.26
CA PHE A 76 -6.71 4.06 -11.31
C PHE A 76 -7.49 3.83 -10.00
N HIS A 77 -7.31 4.67 -8.98
CA HIS A 77 -8.01 4.52 -7.70
C HIS A 77 -8.85 5.75 -7.37
N ASN A 78 -10.13 5.71 -7.73
CA ASN A 78 -11.30 6.10 -6.92
C ASN A 78 -12.56 6.15 -7.79
N VAL A 79 -12.93 5.02 -8.39
CA VAL A 79 -14.36 4.79 -8.66
C VAL A 79 -14.88 4.17 -7.38
N ASN A 80 -15.39 5.00 -6.49
CA ASN A 80 -16.13 4.55 -5.32
C ASN A 80 -17.47 4.06 -5.88
N PRO A 81 -17.72 2.74 -6.05
CA PRO A 81 -19.05 2.32 -6.45
C PRO A 81 -19.99 2.81 -5.36
N VAL A 82 -20.92 3.70 -5.70
CA VAL A 82 -22.02 4.07 -4.83
C VAL A 82 -22.79 2.78 -4.57
N VAL A 83 -22.49 2.12 -3.46
CA VAL A 83 -23.30 1.03 -2.92
C VAL A 83 -24.61 1.69 -2.54
N SER A 84 -25.56 1.65 -3.47
CA SER A 84 -26.92 2.09 -3.23
C SER A 84 -27.51 1.09 -2.23
N LEU A 85 -27.70 1.53 -1.00
CA LEU A 85 -28.16 0.75 0.17
C LEU A 85 -29.63 0.27 0.06
N ASP A 86 -30.18 0.14 -1.15
CA ASP A 86 -31.61 -0.10 -1.38
C ASP A 86 -32.02 -1.58 -1.40
N THR A 87 -31.17 -2.51 -0.95
CA THR A 87 -31.49 -3.96 -0.93
C THR A 87 -30.98 -4.71 0.30
N LEU A 88 -30.92 -4.05 1.47
CA LEU A 88 -30.74 -4.74 2.74
C LEU A 88 -31.92 -4.50 3.68
N ASP A 89 -33.11 -4.86 3.20
CA ASP A 89 -34.20 -5.22 4.10
C ASP A 89 -34.15 -6.73 4.36
N THR A 90 -34.06 -7.06 5.65
CA THR A 90 -34.45 -8.34 6.27
C THR A 90 -33.47 -9.51 6.16
N ALA A 91 -32.53 -9.59 7.10
CA ALA A 91 -32.25 -10.85 7.84
C ALA A 91 -31.39 -10.54 9.08
N THR A 92 -32.09 -10.39 10.20
CA THR A 92 -31.60 -10.51 11.58
C THR A 92 -30.79 -11.79 11.76
N SER A 93 -29.58 -11.73 12.33
CA SER A 93 -29.25 -12.50 13.55
C SER A 93 -27.82 -12.25 14.05
N SER A 94 -27.76 -11.92 15.34
CA SER A 94 -26.77 -12.35 16.34
C SER A 94 -25.33 -11.83 16.31
N THR A 95 -25.07 -10.93 17.27
CA THR A 95 -24.08 -11.05 18.37
C THR A 95 -22.73 -11.68 18.04
N GLN A 96 -21.58 -11.09 18.38
CA GLN A 96 -21.21 -10.73 19.75
C GLN A 96 -19.91 -9.92 19.76
N ASN A 97 -19.83 -8.96 20.68
CA ASN A 97 -18.63 -8.27 21.14
C ASN A 97 -17.49 -9.26 21.49
N VAL A 98 -16.22 -8.84 21.38
CA VAL A 98 -15.40 -8.44 22.54
C VAL A 98 -14.03 -7.93 22.09
N SER A 99 -13.69 -6.81 22.70
CA SER A 99 -12.43 -6.07 22.75
C SER A 99 -11.29 -6.87 23.40
N GLY A 100 -10.04 -6.60 23.00
CA GLY A 100 -8.85 -6.82 23.85
C GLY A 100 -7.75 -7.68 23.23
N ASN A 101 -6.66 -7.03 22.88
CA ASN A 101 -5.36 -7.58 22.49
C ASN A 101 -4.64 -8.23 23.73
N PRO A 102 -3.42 -8.78 23.62
CA PRO A 102 -2.99 -10.06 23.05
C PRO A 102 -2.35 -10.99 24.11
N VAL A 103 -2.35 -12.31 23.91
CA VAL A 103 -1.48 -13.25 24.65
C VAL A 103 -0.82 -14.18 23.65
N LEU A 104 0.51 -14.04 23.52
CA LEU A 104 1.41 -15.05 22.94
C LEU A 104 1.46 -16.27 23.88
N PRO A 105 1.62 -17.48 23.32
CA PRO A 105 2.96 -18.08 23.41
C PRO A 105 3.42 -18.82 22.14
N GLU A 106 4.73 -19.01 22.11
CA GLU A 106 5.56 -19.72 21.13
C GLU A 106 5.23 -21.21 20.93
N ASP A 107 5.78 -21.74 19.81
CA ASP A 107 6.40 -23.08 19.60
C ASP A 107 5.69 -24.34 20.12
N SER A 108 5.76 -25.51 19.51
CA SER A 108 6.26 -26.06 18.25
C SER A 108 5.92 -27.56 18.36
N LEU A 109 5.64 -28.22 17.23
CA LEU A 109 5.83 -29.66 16.98
C LEU A 109 4.87 -30.71 17.59
N ASP A 110 4.04 -31.23 16.66
CA ASP A 110 3.99 -32.64 16.19
C ASP A 110 3.52 -33.83 17.06
N THR A 111 2.79 -34.70 16.35
CA THR A 111 2.58 -36.15 16.49
C THR A 111 1.58 -36.76 17.48
N ASP A 112 0.49 -37.25 16.88
CA ASP A 112 -0.10 -38.61 16.92
C ASP A 112 -0.18 -39.45 18.22
N ALA A 113 -1.44 -39.86 18.44
CA ALA A 113 -1.93 -41.19 18.85
C ALA A 113 -1.44 -41.84 20.17
N VAL A 114 -2.41 -42.24 21.02
CA VAL A 114 -2.73 -43.65 21.39
C VAL A 114 -3.69 -43.70 22.61
N SER A 115 -4.85 -44.32 22.37
CA SER A 115 -5.55 -45.38 23.12
C SER A 115 -5.98 -45.25 24.61
N SER A 116 -7.28 -45.59 24.77
CA SER A 116 -7.92 -46.42 25.81
C SER A 116 -8.27 -45.86 27.18
N GLY A 117 -9.55 -46.04 27.56
CA GLY A 117 -9.95 -46.13 28.97
C GLY A 117 -11.41 -45.79 29.31
N GLN A 118 -12.33 -46.73 29.07
CA GLN A 118 -13.56 -47.06 29.81
C GLN A 118 -14.41 -46.00 30.56
N ALA A 119 -15.67 -45.89 30.10
CA ALA A 119 -16.95 -46.19 30.78
C ALA A 119 -17.27 -45.65 32.20
N ALA A 120 -18.33 -44.81 32.28
CA ALA A 120 -19.51 -44.90 33.16
C ALA A 120 -20.36 -43.63 32.93
N SER A 121 -21.50 -43.68 32.23
CA SER A 121 -22.85 -44.08 32.68
C SER A 121 -23.48 -43.15 33.74
N LEU A 122 -24.75 -42.82 33.49
CA LEU A 122 -25.77 -42.26 34.40
C LEU A 122 -25.70 -40.73 34.62
N SER A 123 -26.74 -39.91 34.51
CA SER A 123 -28.17 -40.11 34.27
C SER A 123 -28.79 -38.75 33.90
N VAL A 124 -29.77 -38.78 33.00
CA VAL A 124 -30.75 -37.70 32.81
C VAL A 124 -31.73 -37.72 34.00
N PRO A 125 -32.18 -36.55 34.48
CA PRO A 125 -33.62 -36.40 34.67
C PRO A 125 -34.17 -35.15 33.99
N SER A 126 -35.32 -35.36 33.34
CA SER A 126 -36.23 -34.37 32.77
C SER A 126 -37.21 -33.85 33.85
N PRO A 127 -38.12 -32.92 33.54
CA PRO A 127 -38.37 -31.70 34.31
C PRO A 127 -39.45 -31.87 35.39
N SER A 128 -39.50 -30.93 36.33
CA SER A 128 -40.70 -30.66 37.12
C SER A 128 -40.87 -29.18 37.42
N THR A 129 -42.11 -28.77 37.21
CA THR A 129 -42.72 -27.45 37.19
C THR A 129 -42.90 -26.87 38.59
N SER A 130 -42.63 -25.58 38.77
CA SER A 130 -43.35 -24.73 39.74
C SER A 130 -43.08 -23.24 39.46
N GLY A 131 -44.14 -22.51 39.08
CA GLY A 131 -44.23 -21.08 39.42
C GLY A 131 -44.69 -20.92 40.89
N PRO A 132 -45.10 -19.73 41.36
CA PRO A 132 -45.16 -18.42 40.72
C PRO A 132 -44.49 -17.29 41.56
N GLN A 133 -44.38 -16.07 41.04
CA GLN A 133 -44.85 -14.82 41.69
C GLN A 133 -44.30 -13.55 41.02
N SER A 134 -45.25 -12.80 40.44
CA SER A 134 -45.40 -11.35 40.49
C SER A 134 -44.28 -10.55 41.16
N SER A 135 -43.51 -9.81 40.36
CA SER A 135 -43.10 -8.45 40.74
C SER A 135 -43.33 -7.51 39.56
N THR A 136 -44.31 -6.63 39.73
CA THR A 136 -44.63 -5.51 38.85
C THR A 136 -43.51 -4.47 38.95
N GLY A 137 -42.42 -4.73 38.25
CA GLY A 137 -41.39 -3.73 37.95
C GLY A 137 -41.99 -2.69 37.02
N ARG A 138 -42.13 -1.45 37.51
CA ARG A 138 -42.51 -0.29 36.70
C ARG A 138 -41.51 -0.11 35.56
N PHE A 139 -41.85 -0.61 34.37
CA PHE A 139 -41.16 -0.25 33.14
C PHE A 139 -41.34 1.24 32.91
N LYS A 140 -40.33 2.03 33.29
CA LYS A 140 -40.19 3.41 32.83
C LYS A 140 -40.09 3.34 31.31
N LYS A 141 -41.16 3.72 30.62
CA LYS A 141 -41.18 3.87 29.16
C LYS A 141 -39.95 4.70 28.78
N PRO A 142 -39.07 4.22 27.89
CA PRO A 142 -37.97 5.06 27.41
C PRO A 142 -38.60 6.32 26.82
N LYS A 143 -38.13 7.50 27.26
CA LYS A 143 -38.51 8.77 26.65
C LYS A 143 -38.20 8.63 25.16
N LYS A 144 -39.24 8.48 24.34
CA LYS A 144 -39.12 8.52 22.88
C LYS A 144 -38.66 9.94 22.54
N LEU A 145 -37.34 10.13 22.44
CA LEU A 145 -36.82 11.28 21.71
C LEU A 145 -37.49 11.26 20.33
N SER A 146 -37.91 12.43 19.88
CA SER A 146 -38.56 12.56 18.57
C SER A 146 -37.63 11.94 17.53
N ARG A 147 -38.16 11.09 16.63
CA ARG A 147 -37.40 10.46 15.53
C ARG A 147 -36.53 11.48 14.76
N MET A 148 -36.97 12.73 14.73
CA MET A 148 -36.29 13.86 14.12
C MET A 148 -35.04 14.32 14.88
N GLU A 149 -35.04 14.23 16.21
CA GLU A 149 -33.91 14.62 17.09
C GLU A 149 -32.78 13.58 17.03
N GLU A 150 -33.14 12.29 16.93
CA GLU A 150 -32.18 11.21 16.73
C GLU A 150 -31.52 11.29 15.34
N GLN A 151 -32.29 11.61 14.31
CA GLN A 151 -31.77 11.82 12.95
C GLN A 151 -30.83 13.04 12.87
N ALA A 152 -31.14 14.13 13.57
CA ALA A 152 -30.26 15.30 13.67
C ALA A 152 -28.93 14.95 14.36
N LYS A 153 -28.97 14.15 15.43
CA LYS A 153 -27.77 13.70 16.14
C LYS A 153 -26.86 12.82 15.26
N LEU A 154 -27.43 11.86 14.54
CA LEU A 154 -26.69 11.00 13.61
C LEU A 154 -26.06 11.82 12.47
N THR A 155 -26.76 12.82 11.96
CA THR A 155 -26.24 13.70 10.90
C THR A 155 -25.05 14.52 11.41
N MET A 156 -25.15 15.09 12.61
CA MET A 156 -24.06 15.85 13.23
C MET A 156 -22.83 14.97 13.51
N GLU A 157 -23.04 13.73 13.95
CA GLU A 157 -21.96 12.77 14.17
C GLU A 157 -21.29 12.38 12.84
N SER A 158 -22.08 12.14 11.80
CA SER A 158 -21.56 11.86 10.45
C SER A 158 -20.70 13.01 9.91
N ILE A 159 -21.17 14.26 10.05
CA ILE A 159 -20.41 15.45 9.65
C ILE A 159 -19.10 15.56 10.46
N SER A 160 -19.15 15.29 11.76
CA SER A 160 -17.96 15.31 12.63
C SER A 160 -16.91 14.28 12.20
N VAL A 161 -17.34 13.05 11.90
CA VAL A 161 -16.46 11.98 11.41
C VAL A 161 -15.88 12.33 10.04
N GLN A 162 -16.70 12.88 9.15
CA GLN A 162 -16.24 13.31 7.82
C GLN A 162 -15.20 14.42 7.94
N LYS A 163 -15.42 15.40 8.82
CA LYS A 163 -14.48 16.49 9.06
C LYS A 163 -13.13 15.98 9.57
N LYS A 164 -13.13 15.07 10.56
CA LYS A 164 -11.89 14.43 11.06
C LYS A 164 -11.17 13.63 9.98
N THR A 165 -11.92 12.97 9.11
CA THR A 165 -11.35 12.20 8.00
C THR A 165 -10.67 13.13 7.00
N ASN A 166 -11.29 14.27 6.68
CA ASN A 166 -10.70 15.28 5.80
C ASN A 166 -9.43 15.89 6.42
N GLU A 167 -9.47 16.27 7.70
CA GLU A 167 -8.29 16.80 8.43
C GLU A 167 -7.13 15.79 8.41
N MET A 168 -7.41 14.50 8.60
CA MET A 168 -6.40 13.45 8.50
C MET A 168 -5.82 13.31 7.09
N ILE A 169 -6.67 13.40 6.06
CA ILE A 169 -6.21 13.35 4.66
C ILE A 169 -5.31 14.55 4.34
N GLU A 170 -5.69 15.75 4.76
CA GLU A 170 -4.89 16.97 4.58
C GLU A 170 -3.53 16.85 5.29
N ALA A 171 -3.51 16.32 6.51
CA ALA A 171 -2.27 16.08 7.25
C ALA A 171 -1.34 15.08 6.53
N LEU A 172 -1.90 14.01 5.95
CA LEU A 172 -1.12 13.04 5.16
C LEU A 172 -0.56 13.66 3.87
N ILE A 173 -1.33 14.52 3.20
CA ILE A 173 -0.86 15.25 2.01
C ILE A 173 0.29 16.18 2.39
N ALA A 174 0.13 16.97 3.45
CA ALA A 174 1.15 17.90 3.93
C ALA A 174 2.45 17.18 4.34
N SER A 175 2.34 16.05 5.05
CA SER A 175 3.50 15.23 5.42
C SER A 175 4.23 14.69 4.20
N ARG A 176 3.50 14.23 3.17
CA ARG A 176 4.10 13.73 1.94
C ARG A 176 4.79 14.83 1.11
N GLU A 177 4.22 16.03 1.10
CA GLU A 177 4.81 17.21 0.47
C GLU A 177 6.14 17.57 1.12
N GLU A 178 6.21 17.51 2.45
CA GLU A 178 7.42 17.81 3.21
C GLU A 178 8.53 16.78 2.96
N ASP A 179 8.18 15.49 2.96
CA ASP A 179 9.11 14.41 2.57
C ASP A 179 9.69 14.61 1.15
N ARG A 180 8.87 15.09 0.22
CA ARG A 180 9.32 15.42 -1.15
C ARG A 180 10.34 16.56 -1.12
N ARG A 181 10.05 17.65 -0.39
CA ARG A 181 10.97 18.79 -0.25
C ARG A 181 12.30 18.37 0.36
N GLN A 182 12.29 17.55 1.39
CA GLN A 182 13.53 17.06 2.02
C GLN A 182 14.40 16.27 1.03
N ARG A 183 13.80 15.40 0.21
CA ARG A 183 14.52 14.65 -0.83
C ARG A 183 15.10 15.57 -1.90
N GLU A 184 14.38 16.62 -2.28
CA GLU A 184 14.86 17.61 -3.23
C GLU A 184 16.07 18.37 -2.69
N THR A 185 16.03 18.81 -1.42
CA THR A 185 17.17 19.44 -0.75
C THR A 185 18.39 18.53 -0.73
N ILE A 186 18.23 17.27 -0.30
CA ILE A 186 19.33 16.28 -0.26
C ILE A 186 19.91 16.05 -1.67
N ASN A 187 19.06 15.93 -2.69
CA ASN A 187 19.51 15.75 -4.06
C ASN A 187 20.27 16.98 -4.58
N GLN A 188 19.81 18.18 -4.23
CA GLN A 188 20.47 19.44 -4.59
C GLN A 188 21.83 19.56 -3.89
N ASP A 189 21.93 19.21 -2.61
CA ASP A 189 23.19 19.18 -1.86
C ASP A 189 24.17 18.17 -2.46
N MET A 190 23.70 16.97 -2.80
CA MET A 190 24.54 15.96 -3.47
C MET A 190 25.01 16.43 -4.84
N LYS A 191 24.16 17.14 -5.59
CA LYS A 191 24.53 17.73 -6.89
C LYS A 191 25.60 18.81 -6.73
N THR A 192 25.40 19.76 -5.81
CA THR A 192 26.37 20.84 -5.56
C THR A 192 27.71 20.27 -5.05
N HIS A 193 27.68 19.24 -4.21
CA HIS A 193 28.89 18.54 -3.77
C HIS A 193 29.63 17.90 -4.95
N ARG A 194 28.92 17.18 -5.83
CA ARG A 194 29.53 16.57 -7.04
C ARG A 194 30.16 17.63 -7.94
N GLU A 195 29.50 18.77 -8.14
CA GLU A 195 30.03 19.88 -8.94
C GLU A 195 31.29 20.49 -8.32
N LYS A 196 31.32 20.67 -6.98
CA LYS A 196 32.52 21.14 -6.26
C LYS A 196 33.69 20.17 -6.43
N MET A 197 33.44 18.86 -6.30
CA MET A 197 34.47 17.84 -6.48
C MET A 197 34.99 17.77 -7.92
N ALA A 198 34.09 17.91 -8.91
CA ALA A 198 34.48 17.97 -10.32
C ALA A 198 35.40 19.17 -10.60
N LYS A 199 35.05 20.36 -10.09
CA LYS A 199 35.89 21.57 -10.20
C LYS A 199 37.26 21.40 -9.54
N LEU A 200 37.32 20.74 -8.37
CA LEU A 200 38.57 20.47 -7.68
C LEU A 200 39.48 19.55 -8.51
N LEU A 201 38.92 18.46 -9.06
CA LEU A 201 39.65 17.54 -9.93
C LEU A 201 40.16 18.24 -11.20
N GLU A 202 39.33 19.07 -11.81
CA GLU A 202 39.72 19.85 -13.00
C GLU A 202 40.86 20.82 -12.70
N SER A 203 40.82 21.52 -11.55
CA SER A 203 41.90 22.39 -11.10
C SER A 203 43.23 21.63 -10.91
N LEU A 204 43.18 20.46 -10.28
CA LEU A 204 44.37 19.60 -10.09
C LEU A 204 44.96 19.11 -11.42
N LEU A 205 44.11 18.75 -12.38
CA LEU A 205 44.54 18.35 -13.72
C LEU A 205 45.20 19.53 -14.47
N ASN A 206 44.64 20.74 -14.36
CA ASN A 206 45.19 21.93 -14.99
C ASN A 206 46.54 22.36 -14.38
N GLN A 207 46.72 22.23 -13.06
CA GLN A 207 48.02 22.45 -12.42
C GLN A 207 49.09 21.45 -12.86
N LYS A 208 48.73 20.18 -13.09
CA LYS A 208 49.68 19.18 -13.62
C LYS A 208 50.12 19.51 -15.06
N LYS A 209 49.20 20.02 -15.89
CA LYS A 209 49.50 20.42 -17.27
C LYS A 209 50.42 21.65 -17.33
N SER A 210 50.22 22.64 -16.47
CA SER A 210 51.07 23.84 -16.42
C SER A 210 52.48 23.54 -15.93
N LYS A 211 52.66 22.67 -14.92
CA LYS A 211 54.00 22.24 -14.46
C LYS A 211 54.80 21.49 -15.53
N LYS A 212 54.15 20.77 -16.45
CA LYS A 212 54.83 20.02 -17.53
C LYS A 212 55.36 20.93 -18.64
N ARG A 213 54.81 22.13 -18.81
CA ARG A 213 55.24 23.12 -19.82
C ARG A 213 56.47 23.96 -19.42
N CYS A 214 56.81 24.04 -18.14
CA CYS A 214 57.97 24.84 -17.68
C CYS A 214 59.29 24.05 -17.58
N ARG A 215 59.31 22.75 -17.92
CA ARG A 215 60.57 22.00 -18.11
C ARG A 215 60.97 22.06 -19.58
N SER A 216 61.41 23.25 -20.03
CA SER A 216 62.26 23.31 -21.22
C SER A 216 63.62 22.69 -20.87
N PRO A 217 64.23 21.90 -21.77
CA PRO A 217 65.61 21.47 -21.60
C PRO A 217 66.49 22.73 -21.64
N CYS A 218 67.32 22.95 -20.61
CA CYS A 218 68.50 23.79 -20.78
C CYS A 218 69.32 23.16 -21.90
N SER A 219 69.35 23.83 -23.04
CA SER A 219 70.32 23.57 -24.09
C SER A 219 71.70 23.81 -23.50
N ASP A 220 72.51 22.76 -23.48
CA ASP A 220 73.97 22.87 -23.43
C ASP A 220 74.43 23.89 -24.47
N SER A 221 75.33 24.76 -24.07
CA SER A 221 76.16 25.53 -25.00
C SER A 221 77.53 25.67 -24.33
N ASP A 222 78.46 24.93 -24.93
CA ASP A 222 79.94 24.92 -24.89
C ASP A 222 80.69 25.78 -23.84
#